data_AF-A0A2Z4IN46-F1
#
_entry.id   AF-A0A2Z4IN46-F1
#
_cell.length_a   1.000
_cell.length_b   1.000
_cell.length_c   1.000
_cell.angle_alpha   90.00
_cell.angle_beta   90.00
_cell.angle_gamma   90.00
#
_symmetry.space_group_name_H-M   'P 1'
#
loop_
_entity.id
_entity.type
_entity.pdbx_description
1 polymer ?
#
loop_
_entity_poly.entity_id
_entity_poly.type
_entity_poly.pdbx_seq_one_letter_code
_entity_poly.pdbx_strand_id
1 'polypeptide(L)'
;MDLLIKMKHYVIFLIIAGIPFITSLGTNITYLSGASLPPQTLSNINLAGLLIGVITFYLWIWSVILHLSKAMDTKKITASSTFSLALLVSFVFGILALFYFHTGGIMSKDFIDQKDIVEESPSLTIILAIILFISLSLLLISLNHLAYLLVMAERNREPHKTEYFSEFIMALVFPIGLWFLQPRIQKVLASKGLVNKKY
;
A
#
# COMPACT_ATOMS: atom_id res chain seq x y z
N MET A 1 -2.45 11.69 10.92
CA MET A 1 -2.34 11.40 9.46
C MET A 1 -1.62 12.51 8.71
N ASP A 2 -1.76 13.78 9.09
CA ASP A 2 -1.11 14.94 8.45
C ASP A 2 0.42 14.80 8.30
N LEU A 3 1.06 13.99 9.15
CA LEU A 3 2.49 13.71 9.11
C LEU A 3 2.92 13.17 7.74
N LEU A 4 2.24 12.16 7.20
CA LEU A 4 2.63 11.51 5.94
C LEU A 4 2.54 12.45 4.74
N ILE A 5 1.56 13.36 4.73
CA ILE A 5 1.45 14.36 3.66
C ILE A 5 2.53 15.42 3.75
N LYS A 6 2.97 15.77 4.97
CA LYS A 6 4.03 16.75 5.19
C LYS A 6 5.44 16.17 4.95
N MET A 7 5.57 14.85 4.96
CA MET A 7 6.85 14.18 4.71
C MET A 7 7.31 14.35 3.26
N LYS A 8 8.62 14.51 3.08
CA LYS A 8 9.24 14.57 1.75
C LYS A 8 9.11 13.20 1.08
N HIS A 9 8.93 13.22 -0.24
CA HIS A 9 8.71 12.02 -1.07
C HIS A 9 9.75 10.92 -0.83
N TYR A 10 11.04 11.28 -0.69
CA TYR A 10 12.10 10.32 -0.44
C TYR A 10 11.99 9.61 0.92
N VAL A 11 11.43 10.25 1.95
CA VAL A 11 11.27 9.62 3.27
C VAL A 11 10.18 8.55 3.21
N ILE A 12 9.05 8.88 2.58
CA ILE A 12 7.95 7.94 2.40
C ILE A 12 8.39 6.78 1.49
N PHE A 13 9.17 7.07 0.44
CA PHE A 13 9.80 6.06 -0.41
C PHE A 13 10.70 5.12 0.40
N LEU A 14 11.56 5.65 1.26
CA LEU A 14 12.46 4.86 2.10
C LEU A 14 11.69 3.99 3.09
N ILE A 15 10.58 4.46 3.66
CA ILE A 15 9.78 3.65 4.58
C ILE A 15 9.05 2.53 3.81
N ILE A 16 8.41 2.86 2.68
CA ILE A 16 7.58 1.90 1.96
C ILE A 16 8.41 0.86 1.21
N ALA A 17 9.48 1.27 0.53
CA ALA A 17 10.29 0.38 -0.30
C ALA A 17 11.69 0.15 0.29
N GLY A 18 12.31 1.19 0.85
CA GLY A 18 13.67 1.09 1.40
C GLY A 18 13.78 0.11 2.57
N ILE A 19 12.88 0.18 3.56
CA ILE A 19 12.88 -0.72 4.71
C ILE A 19 12.70 -2.18 4.27
N PRO A 20 11.63 -2.56 3.53
CA PRO A 20 11.50 -3.93 3.03
C PRO A 20 12.69 -4.42 2.20
N PHE A 21 13.26 -3.53 1.38
CA PHE A 21 14.40 -3.86 0.54
C PHE A 21 15.64 -4.15 1.40
N ILE A 22 15.95 -3.28 2.37
CA ILE A 22 17.10 -3.45 3.26
C ILE A 22 16.92 -4.69 4.14
N THR A 23 15.73 -4.94 4.68
CA THR A 23 15.47 -6.15 5.48
C THR A 23 15.61 -7.40 4.62
N SER A 24 15.06 -7.41 3.40
CA SER A 24 15.20 -8.53 2.45
C SER A 24 16.66 -8.76 2.05
N LEU A 25 17.40 -7.69 1.75
CA LEU A 25 18.79 -7.78 1.34
C LEU A 25 19.68 -8.26 2.50
N GLY A 26 19.45 -7.74 3.70
CA GLY A 26 20.14 -8.16 4.92
C GLY A 26 19.91 -9.64 5.24
N THR A 27 18.67 -10.13 5.14
CA THR A 27 18.37 -11.55 5.39
C THR A 27 19.02 -12.46 4.35
N ASN A 28 19.00 -12.08 3.06
CA ASN A 28 19.67 -12.83 1.99
C ASN A 28 21.20 -12.86 2.16
N ILE A 29 21.84 -11.73 2.48
CA ILE A 29 23.29 -11.68 2.74
C ILE A 29 23.64 -12.57 3.94
N THR A 30 22.84 -12.50 5.00
CA THR A 30 23.06 -13.31 6.21
C THR A 30 22.99 -14.80 5.87
N TYR A 31 22.00 -15.21 5.07
CA TYR A 31 21.88 -16.59 4.59
C TYR A 31 23.10 -17.03 3.77
N LEU A 32 23.53 -16.20 2.82
CA LEU A 32 24.70 -16.47 1.97
C LEU A 32 26.02 -16.52 2.76
N SER A 33 26.12 -15.77 3.86
CA SER A 33 27.31 -15.75 4.72
C SER A 33 27.45 -16.98 5.62
N GLY A 34 26.43 -17.84 5.69
CA GLY A 34 26.42 -19.01 6.57
C GLY A 34 26.28 -18.68 8.05
N ALA A 35 25.83 -17.46 8.38
CA ALA A 35 25.62 -17.05 9.77
C ALA A 35 24.56 -17.91 10.46
N SER A 36 24.82 -18.29 11.71
CA SER A 36 23.98 -19.22 12.49
C SER A 36 22.75 -18.57 13.14
N LEU A 37 22.06 -17.67 12.41
CA LEU A 37 20.79 -17.14 12.90
C LEU A 37 19.66 -18.14 12.62
N PRO A 38 18.70 -18.32 13.55
CA PRO A 38 17.54 -19.17 13.30
C PRO A 38 16.78 -18.68 12.05
N PRO A 39 16.43 -19.56 11.09
CA PRO A 39 15.71 -19.17 9.88
C PRO A 39 14.40 -18.40 10.17
N GLN A 40 13.71 -18.78 11.24
CA GLN A 40 12.50 -18.11 11.70
C GLN A 40 12.73 -16.64 12.06
N THR A 41 13.87 -16.32 12.69
CA THR A 41 14.22 -14.95 13.06
C THR A 41 14.43 -14.08 11.82
N LEU A 42 15.16 -14.59 10.83
CA LEU A 42 15.40 -13.89 9.57
C LEU A 42 14.09 -13.67 8.81
N SER A 43 13.23 -14.69 8.75
CA SER A 43 11.91 -14.59 8.13
C SER A 43 11.05 -13.52 8.82
N ASN A 44 10.98 -13.52 10.15
CA ASN A 44 10.20 -12.55 10.92
C ASN A 44 10.71 -11.11 10.75
N ILE A 45 12.03 -10.90 10.65
CA ILE A 45 12.61 -9.58 10.34
C ILE A 45 12.12 -9.10 8.96
N ASN A 46 12.10 -9.99 7.98
CA ASN A 46 11.63 -9.65 6.64
C ASN A 46 10.15 -9.30 6.62
N LEU A 47 9.31 -10.10 7.30
CA LEU A 47 7.88 -9.81 7.46
C LEU A 47 7.64 -8.47 8.12
N ALA A 48 8.37 -8.15 9.21
CA ALA A 48 8.24 -6.87 9.89
C ALA A 48 8.57 -5.69 8.95
N GLY A 49 9.63 -5.82 8.14
CA GLY A 49 9.96 -4.83 7.11
C GLY A 49 8.83 -4.63 6.10
N LEU A 50 8.30 -5.73 5.55
CA LEU A 50 7.18 -5.72 4.60
C LEU A 50 5.91 -5.09 5.22
N LEU A 51 5.57 -5.45 6.46
CA LEU A 51 4.41 -4.90 7.18
C LEU A 51 4.53 -3.38 7.35
N ILE A 52 5.70 -2.89 7.75
CA ILE A 52 5.95 -1.44 7.86
C ILE A 52 5.70 -0.75 6.52
N GLY A 53 6.20 -1.35 5.43
CA GLY A 53 6.03 -0.78 4.10
C GLY A 53 4.55 -0.75 3.66
N VAL A 54 3.86 -1.88 3.78
CA VAL A 54 2.44 -2.03 3.40
C VAL A 54 1.55 -1.11 4.23
N ILE A 55 1.70 -1.10 5.55
CA ILE A 55 0.92 -0.22 6.43
C ILE A 55 1.14 1.24 6.05
N THR A 56 2.39 1.64 5.82
CA THR A 56 2.71 3.02 5.42
C THR A 56 2.11 3.38 4.07
N PHE A 57 2.11 2.46 3.09
CA PHE A 57 1.50 2.67 1.78
C PHE A 57 0.00 2.90 1.86
N TYR A 58 -0.72 2.02 2.57
CA TYR A 58 -2.17 2.16 2.75
C TYR A 58 -2.53 3.44 3.53
N LEU A 59 -1.80 3.76 4.60
CA LEU A 59 -1.97 5.01 5.34
C LEU A 59 -1.67 6.24 4.49
N TRP A 60 -0.70 6.16 3.59
CA TRP A 60 -0.39 7.24 2.65
C TRP A 60 -1.56 7.46 1.68
N ILE A 61 -2.06 6.42 1.01
CA ILE A 61 -3.23 6.52 0.11
C ILE A 61 -4.42 7.12 0.86
N TRP A 62 -4.71 6.59 2.05
CA TRP A 62 -5.81 7.05 2.89
C TRP A 62 -5.69 8.53 3.23
N SER A 63 -4.50 8.96 3.68
CA SER A 63 -4.23 10.35 4.02
C SER A 63 -4.44 11.26 2.82
N VAL A 64 -3.92 10.88 1.64
CA VAL A 64 -4.04 11.67 0.40
C VAL A 64 -5.50 11.84 -0.01
N ILE A 65 -6.28 10.75 -0.05
CA ILE A 65 -7.71 10.79 -0.39
C ILE A 65 -8.48 11.70 0.57
N LEU A 66 -8.23 11.59 1.89
CA LEU A 66 -8.89 12.43 2.88
C LEU A 66 -8.59 13.92 2.69
N HIS A 67 -7.33 14.28 2.46
CA HIS A 67 -6.92 15.68 2.36
C HIS A 67 -7.30 16.32 1.03
N LEU A 68 -7.19 15.57 -0.08
CA LEU A 68 -7.67 16.06 -1.38
C LEU A 68 -9.19 16.22 -1.38
N SER A 69 -9.94 15.29 -0.77
CA SER A 69 -11.39 15.45 -0.59
C SER A 69 -11.74 16.71 0.20
N LYS A 70 -11.01 17.00 1.29
CA LYS A 70 -11.18 18.26 2.07
C LYS A 70 -10.86 19.50 1.25
N ALA A 71 -9.84 19.44 0.40
CA ALA A 71 -9.37 20.57 -0.41
C ALA A 71 -10.38 21.04 -1.46
N MET A 72 -11.34 20.19 -1.83
CA MET A 72 -12.31 20.49 -2.87
C MET A 72 -13.57 21.20 -2.35
N ASP A 73 -13.75 21.36 -1.03
CA ASP A 73 -14.89 22.06 -0.37
C ASP A 73 -16.28 21.77 -0.98
N THR A 74 -16.42 20.60 -1.61
CA THR A 74 -17.64 20.22 -2.31
C THR A 74 -18.44 19.33 -1.39
N LYS A 75 -19.56 19.84 -0.87
CA LYS A 75 -20.68 19.06 -0.32
C LYS A 75 -21.09 17.86 -1.20
N LYS A 76 -20.66 17.81 -2.47
CA LYS A 76 -20.94 16.75 -3.46
C LYS A 76 -19.96 15.56 -3.45
N ILE A 77 -18.75 15.73 -2.93
CA ILE A 77 -17.75 14.65 -2.90
C ILE A 77 -17.39 14.48 -1.43
N THR A 78 -18.32 13.87 -0.69
CA THR A 78 -17.93 13.27 0.58
C THR A 78 -16.75 12.35 0.27
N ALA A 79 -15.70 12.38 1.11
CA ALA A 79 -14.72 11.30 1.13
C ALA A 79 -15.54 10.02 1.36
N SER A 80 -15.97 9.37 0.29
CA SER A 80 -17.15 8.52 0.41
C SER A 80 -16.75 7.40 1.34
N SER A 81 -17.57 7.15 2.36
CA SER A 81 -17.38 6.06 3.31
C SER A 81 -17.11 4.75 2.56
N THR A 82 -17.64 4.61 1.34
CA THR A 82 -17.38 3.52 0.40
C THR A 82 -15.92 3.39 -0.03
N PHE A 83 -15.21 4.47 -0.38
CA PHE A 83 -13.79 4.38 -0.76
C PHE A 83 -12.89 4.10 0.43
N SER A 84 -13.22 4.67 1.58
CA SER A 84 -12.55 4.37 2.85
C SER A 84 -12.73 2.89 3.22
N LEU A 85 -13.96 2.36 3.05
CA LEU A 85 -14.26 0.94 3.26
C LEU A 85 -13.53 0.05 2.25
N ALA A 86 -13.52 0.40 0.96
CA ALA A 86 -12.81 -0.36 -0.08
C ALA A 86 -11.32 -0.48 0.24
N LEU A 87 -10.68 0.63 0.61
CA LEU A 87 -9.27 0.66 0.99
C LEU A 87 -9.01 -0.16 2.27
N LEU A 88 -9.91 -0.08 3.26
CA LEU A 88 -9.82 -0.86 4.50
C LEU A 88 -9.96 -2.36 4.24
N VAL A 89 -10.93 -2.77 3.41
CA VAL A 89 -11.14 -4.18 3.06
C VAL A 89 -9.93 -4.71 2.30
N SER A 90 -9.41 -3.95 1.33
CA SER A 90 -8.16 -4.30 0.64
C SER A 90 -6.98 -4.44 1.61
N PHE A 91 -6.83 -3.49 2.54
CA PHE A 91 -5.78 -3.52 3.56
C PHE A 91 -5.86 -4.78 4.42
N VAL A 92 -7.03 -5.08 5.00
CA VAL A 92 -7.22 -6.24 5.88
C VAL A 92 -6.89 -7.55 5.14
N PHE A 93 -7.42 -7.74 3.93
CA PHE A 93 -7.13 -8.95 3.17
C PHE A 93 -5.68 -9.01 2.68
N GLY A 94 -5.06 -7.87 2.36
CA GLY A 94 -3.63 -7.81 2.02
C GLY A 94 -2.74 -8.20 3.21
N ILE A 95 -3.07 -7.77 4.42
CA ILE A 95 -2.35 -8.17 5.64
C ILE A 95 -2.55 -9.66 5.93
N LEU A 96 -3.78 -10.16 5.86
CA LEU A 96 -4.08 -11.58 6.06
C LEU A 96 -3.31 -12.45 5.04
N ALA A 97 -3.24 -12.01 3.79
CA ALA A 97 -2.45 -12.68 2.77
C ALA A 97 -0.97 -12.74 3.11
N LEU A 98 -0.37 -11.62 3.56
CA LEU A 98 1.03 -11.59 3.96
C LEU A 98 1.33 -12.57 5.09
N PHE A 99 0.47 -12.63 6.11
CA PHE A 99 0.60 -13.61 7.18
C PHE A 99 0.48 -15.04 6.67
N TYR A 100 -0.52 -15.30 5.82
CA TYR A 100 -0.73 -16.63 5.23
C TYR A 100 0.49 -17.11 4.44
N PHE A 101 1.07 -16.26 3.58
CA PHE A 101 2.28 -16.61 2.83
C PHE A 101 3.52 -16.71 3.71
N HIS A 102 3.63 -15.88 4.75
CA HIS A 102 4.74 -15.91 5.71
C HIS A 102 4.79 -17.21 6.51
N THR A 103 3.64 -17.75 6.93
CA THR A 103 3.58 -19.02 7.64
C THR A 103 3.78 -20.24 6.71
N GLY A 104 4.11 -20.02 5.43
CA GLY A 104 4.35 -21.06 4.44
C GLY A 104 3.10 -21.51 3.67
N GLY A 105 1.95 -20.87 3.86
CA GLY A 105 0.70 -21.18 3.17
C GLY A 105 0.32 -22.66 3.22
N ILE A 106 -0.20 -23.19 2.10
CA ILE A 106 -0.45 -24.63 1.87
C ILE A 106 0.83 -25.48 1.89
N MET A 107 2.01 -24.88 1.70
CA MET A 107 3.29 -25.60 1.60
C MET A 107 4.01 -25.76 2.95
N SER A 108 3.42 -25.34 4.06
CA SER A 108 4.03 -25.44 5.39
C SER A 108 3.97 -26.88 5.95
N LYS A 109 4.91 -27.73 5.52
CA LYS A 109 5.09 -29.09 6.05
C LYS A 109 5.68 -29.12 7.47
N ASP A 110 6.11 -27.98 8.01
CA ASP A 110 6.93 -27.94 9.23
C ASP A 110 6.17 -27.55 10.51
N PHE A 111 4.88 -27.18 10.42
CA PHE A 111 4.09 -26.74 11.59
C PHE A 111 3.05 -27.74 12.10
N ILE A 112 2.77 -28.82 11.36
CA ILE A 112 1.82 -29.86 11.77
C ILE A 112 2.56 -31.17 11.85
N ASP A 113 2.57 -31.74 13.05
CA ASP A 113 3.06 -33.07 13.36
C ASP A 113 2.61 -34.08 12.29
N GLN A 114 3.52 -34.95 11.86
CA GLN A 114 3.54 -35.67 10.58
C GLN A 114 2.44 -36.74 10.40
N LYS A 115 1.27 -36.59 11.04
CA LYS A 115 0.16 -37.57 11.02
C LYS A 115 -1.10 -37.11 10.30
N ASP A 116 -1.34 -35.82 10.18
CA ASP A 116 -2.47 -35.30 9.41
C ASP A 116 -1.93 -34.47 8.26
N ILE A 117 -1.60 -35.16 7.16
CA ILE A 117 -1.39 -34.52 5.86
C ILE A 117 -2.68 -33.75 5.60
N VAL A 118 -2.65 -32.43 5.83
CA VAL A 118 -3.65 -31.53 5.28
C VAL A 118 -3.52 -31.71 3.78
N GLU A 119 -4.36 -32.58 3.20
CA GLU A 119 -4.50 -32.70 1.76
C GLU A 119 -4.59 -31.27 1.22
N GLU A 120 -3.74 -30.95 0.25
CA GLU A 120 -3.75 -29.67 -0.44
C GLU A 120 -5.14 -29.46 -1.02
N SER A 121 -6.05 -28.84 -0.25
CA SER A 121 -7.42 -28.70 -0.70
C SER A 121 -7.40 -27.64 -1.82
N PRO A 122 -7.59 -28.01 -3.09
CA PRO A 122 -7.50 -27.06 -4.19
C PRO A 122 -8.54 -25.94 -4.03
N SER A 123 -9.61 -26.23 -3.28
CA SER A 123 -10.65 -25.28 -2.90
C SER A 123 -10.13 -24.08 -2.10
N LEU A 124 -9.21 -24.27 -1.13
CA LEU A 124 -8.68 -23.18 -0.30
C LEU A 124 -7.78 -22.24 -1.12
N THR A 125 -6.98 -22.81 -2.03
CA THR A 125 -6.15 -22.02 -2.95
C THR A 125 -7.01 -21.15 -3.85
N ILE A 126 -8.09 -21.70 -4.41
CA ILE A 126 -9.02 -20.97 -5.27
C ILE A 126 -9.71 -19.84 -4.49
N ILE A 127 -10.22 -20.13 -3.29
CA ILE A 127 -10.85 -19.12 -2.43
C ILE A 127 -9.88 -17.99 -2.12
N LEU A 128 -8.64 -18.31 -1.73
CA LEU A 128 -7.63 -17.30 -1.43
C LEU A 128 -7.30 -16.47 -2.67
N ALA A 129 -7.12 -17.10 -3.84
CA ALA A 129 -6.86 -16.38 -5.09
C ALA A 129 -7.98 -15.39 -5.43
N ILE A 130 -9.26 -15.78 -5.23
CA ILE A 130 -10.41 -14.91 -5.40
C ILE A 130 -10.36 -13.74 -4.41
N ILE A 131 -10.09 -13.99 -3.13
CA ILE A 131 -9.97 -12.95 -2.11
C ILE A 131 -8.86 -11.96 -2.44
N LEU A 132 -7.69 -12.46 -2.88
CA LEU A 132 -6.57 -11.63 -3.30
C LEU A 132 -6.92 -10.79 -4.53
N PHE A 133 -7.61 -11.37 -5.51
CA PHE A 133 -8.06 -10.67 -6.69
C PHE A 133 -9.05 -9.54 -6.35
N ILE A 134 -9.99 -9.80 -5.45
CA ILE A 134 -10.92 -8.78 -4.94
C ILE A 134 -10.14 -7.69 -4.20
N SER A 135 -9.22 -8.06 -3.31
CA SER A 135 -8.40 -7.12 -2.56
C SER A 135 -7.58 -6.20 -3.48
N LEU A 136 -6.95 -6.77 -4.50
CA LEU A 136 -6.20 -6.02 -5.52
C LEU A 136 -7.12 -5.09 -6.31
N SER A 137 -8.30 -5.57 -6.72
CA SER A 137 -9.28 -4.77 -7.44
C SER A 137 -9.75 -3.57 -6.63
N LEU A 138 -9.99 -3.74 -5.32
CA LEU A 138 -10.33 -2.66 -4.41
C LEU A 138 -9.19 -1.65 -4.25
N LEU A 139 -7.94 -2.11 -4.17
CA LEU A 139 -6.77 -1.22 -4.16
C LEU A 139 -6.71 -0.39 -5.45
N LEU A 140 -6.90 -1.01 -6.62
CA LEU A 140 -6.91 -0.31 -7.90
C LEU A 140 -8.01 0.75 -7.98
N ILE A 141 -9.21 0.45 -7.45
CA ILE A 141 -10.30 1.42 -7.33
C ILE A 141 -9.89 2.61 -6.45
N SER A 142 -9.24 2.36 -5.31
CA SER A 142 -8.75 3.42 -4.42
C SER A 142 -7.66 4.28 -5.06
N LEU A 143 -6.71 3.68 -5.79
CA LEU A 143 -5.68 4.40 -6.53
C LEU A 143 -6.26 5.24 -7.67
N ASN A 144 -7.25 4.69 -8.39
CA ASN A 144 -7.99 5.42 -9.41
C ASN A 144 -8.72 6.63 -8.83
N HIS A 145 -9.35 6.46 -7.66
CA HIS A 145 -10.00 7.56 -6.96
C HIS A 145 -9.00 8.63 -6.49
N LEU A 146 -7.83 8.22 -5.98
CA LEU A 146 -6.75 9.13 -5.63
C LEU A 146 -6.30 9.98 -6.83
N ALA A 147 -6.10 9.35 -7.99
CA ALA A 147 -5.72 10.04 -9.22
C ALA A 147 -6.80 11.04 -9.68
N TYR A 148 -8.07 10.61 -9.66
CA TYR A 148 -9.21 11.48 -9.94
C TYR A 148 -9.23 12.71 -9.03
N LEU A 149 -9.11 12.51 -7.72
CA LEU A 149 -9.11 13.60 -6.73
C LEU A 149 -7.94 14.57 -6.92
N LEU A 150 -6.76 14.05 -7.26
CA LEU A 150 -5.58 14.88 -7.49
C LEU A 150 -5.79 15.80 -8.68
N VAL A 151 -6.19 15.26 -9.83
CA VAL A 151 -6.40 16.07 -11.04
C VAL A 151 -7.59 17.02 -10.89
N MET A 152 -8.66 16.59 -10.21
CA MET A 152 -9.79 17.46 -9.90
C MET A 152 -9.38 18.63 -9.02
N ALA A 153 -8.57 18.40 -7.98
CA ALA A 153 -8.08 19.43 -7.09
C ALA A 153 -7.06 20.37 -7.76
N GLU A 154 -6.27 19.88 -8.73
CA GLU A 154 -5.36 20.70 -9.55
C GLU A 154 -6.14 21.62 -10.51
N ARG A 155 -7.18 21.10 -11.18
CA ARG A 155 -7.89 21.81 -12.25
C ARG A 155 -9.12 22.58 -11.77
N ASN A 156 -9.57 22.36 -10.53
CA ASN A 156 -10.82 22.91 -9.97
C ASN A 156 -12.06 22.63 -10.84
N ARG A 157 -12.04 21.53 -11.60
CA ARG A 157 -13.16 21.04 -12.41
C ARG A 157 -13.14 19.52 -12.46
N GLU A 158 -14.28 18.91 -12.78
CA GLU A 158 -14.35 17.46 -12.99
C GLU A 158 -13.45 17.05 -14.17
N PRO A 159 -12.50 16.13 -13.96
CA PRO A 159 -11.60 15.69 -15.01
C PRO A 159 -12.22 14.58 -15.86
N HIS A 160 -11.93 14.60 -17.16
CA HIS A 160 -12.29 13.47 -18.04
C HIS A 160 -11.38 12.25 -17.73
N LYS A 161 -11.85 11.03 -18.01
CA LYS A 161 -11.11 9.78 -17.71
C LYS A 161 -9.69 9.75 -18.27
N THR A 162 -9.49 10.32 -19.46
CA THR A 162 -8.18 10.40 -20.11
C THR A 162 -7.23 11.38 -19.42
N GLU A 163 -7.74 12.37 -18.68
CA GLU A 163 -6.93 13.42 -18.07
C GLU A 163 -6.24 12.97 -16.78
N TYR A 164 -6.77 11.96 -16.09
CA TYR A 164 -6.19 11.41 -14.85
C TYR A 164 -5.64 9.99 -15.00
N PHE A 165 -5.75 9.39 -16.19
CA PHE A 165 -5.22 8.04 -16.42
C PHE A 165 -3.71 7.97 -16.21
N SER A 166 -2.97 9.01 -16.59
CA SER A 166 -1.51 9.05 -16.40
C SER A 166 -1.15 9.07 -14.91
N GLU A 167 -1.93 9.76 -14.09
CA GLU A 167 -1.80 9.85 -12.64
C GLU A 167 -2.16 8.53 -11.96
N PHE A 168 -3.17 7.83 -12.48
CA PHE A 168 -3.49 6.47 -12.03
C PHE A 168 -2.33 5.51 -12.30
N ILE A 169 -1.75 5.53 -13.50
CA ILE A 169 -0.58 4.71 -13.83
C ILE A 169 0.61 5.10 -12.95
N MET A 170 0.86 6.39 -12.71
CA MET A 170 1.88 6.81 -11.76
C MET A 170 1.61 6.24 -10.36
N ALA A 171 0.37 6.30 -9.86
CA ALA A 171 0.01 5.76 -8.55
C ALA A 171 0.18 4.23 -8.47
N LEU A 172 -0.05 3.53 -9.59
CA LEU A 172 0.11 2.09 -9.72
C LEU A 172 1.57 1.65 -9.81
N VAL A 173 2.43 2.40 -10.51
CA VAL A 173 3.87 2.11 -10.66
C VAL A 173 4.61 2.55 -9.40
N PHE A 174 4.23 1.95 -8.28
CA PHE A 174 4.84 2.15 -6.98
C PHE A 174 6.16 1.35 -6.90
N PRO A 175 7.24 1.87 -6.29
CA PRO A 175 7.37 3.13 -5.55
C PRO A 175 7.71 4.38 -6.38
N ILE A 176 7.98 4.23 -7.68
CA ILE A 176 8.46 5.31 -8.55
C ILE A 176 7.42 6.44 -8.63
N GLY A 177 6.14 6.12 -8.70
CA GLY A 177 5.04 7.07 -8.70
C GLY A 177 5.06 8.07 -7.55
N LEU A 178 5.53 7.64 -6.38
CA LEU A 178 5.55 8.46 -5.17
C LEU A 178 6.45 9.69 -5.31
N TRP A 179 7.55 9.57 -6.08
CA TRP A 179 8.45 10.68 -6.35
C TRP A 179 7.77 11.82 -7.11
N PHE A 180 6.83 11.50 -7.99
CA PHE A 180 6.12 12.48 -8.80
C PHE A 180 4.83 12.95 -8.14
N LEU A 181 4.08 12.03 -7.51
CA LEU A 181 2.78 12.33 -6.93
C LEU A 181 2.89 13.13 -5.63
N GLN A 182 3.80 12.77 -4.72
CA GLN A 182 3.88 13.42 -3.40
C GLN A 182 4.16 14.94 -3.50
N PRO A 183 5.13 15.43 -4.31
CA PRO A 183 5.33 16.87 -4.46
C PRO A 183 4.13 17.59 -5.11
N ARG A 184 3.42 16.94 -6.05
CA ARG A 184 2.21 17.50 -6.67
C ARG A 184 1.08 17.65 -5.64
N ILE A 185 0.83 16.61 -4.86
CA ILE A 185 -0.16 16.62 -3.77
C ILE A 185 0.14 17.76 -2.79
N GLN A 186 1.40 17.92 -2.38
CA GLN A 186 1.80 19.00 -1.48
C GLN A 186 1.57 20.39 -2.09
N LYS A 187 1.87 20.60 -3.38
CA LYS A 187 1.61 21.87 -4.07
C LYS A 187 0.12 22.20 -4.08
N VAL A 188 -0.74 21.24 -4.40
CA VAL A 188 -2.20 21.41 -4.40
C VAL A 188 -2.69 21.78 -3.01
N LEU A 189 -2.31 21.01 -1.99
CA LEU A 189 -2.78 21.23 -0.63
C LEU A 189 -2.24 22.55 -0.03
N ALA A 190 -1.01 22.94 -0.38
CA ALA A 190 -0.45 24.23 0.02
C ALA A 190 -1.17 25.41 -0.64
N SER A 191 -1.56 25.28 -1.92
CA SER A 191 -2.35 26.32 -2.61
C SER A 191 -3.73 26.54 -1.98
N LYS A 192 -4.25 25.52 -1.29
CA LYS A 192 -5.55 25.53 -0.60
C LYS A 192 -5.44 25.85 0.90
N GLY A 193 -4.24 26.21 1.39
CA GLY A 193 -4.01 26.55 2.80
C GLY A 193 -4.09 25.36 3.78
N LEU A 194 -4.14 24.12 3.28
CA LEU A 194 -4.26 22.91 4.12
C LEU A 194 -2.90 22.39 4.60
N VAL A 195 -1.80 22.83 3.98
CA VAL A 195 -0.43 22.48 4.35
C VAL A 195 0.44 23.72 4.26
N ASN A 196 1.26 23.98 5.29
CA ASN A 196 2.21 25.10 5.27
C ASN A 196 3.27 24.89 4.18
N LYS A 197 3.52 25.94 3.40
CA LYS A 197 4.55 26.00 2.36
C LYS A 197 5.94 26.06 3.01
N LYS A 198 6.45 24.94 3.52
CA LYS A 198 7.87 24.81 3.87
C LYS A 198 8.60 24.27 2.65
N TYR A 199 9.20 25.20 1.91
CA TYR A 199 10.14 24.97 0.81
C TYR A 199 11.33 24.12 1.29
#